data_AF-A0A941X7N3-F1
#
_entry.id   AF-A0A941X7N3-F1
#
_cell.length_a   1.000
_cell.length_b   1.000
_cell.length_c   1.000
_cell.angle_alpha   90.00
_cell.angle_beta   90.00
_cell.angle_gamma   90.00
#
_symmetry.space_group_name_H-M   'P 1'
#
loop_
_entity.id
_entity.type
_entity.pdbx_description
1 polymer ?
#
loop_
_entity_poly.entity_id
_entity_poly.type
_entity_poly.pdbx_seq_one_letter_code
_entity_poly.pdbx_strand_id
1 'polypeptide(L)'
;MNKLWNLQNYSAEALHRTVRRDGLRVRIHPQVHPFLRREVHTFVRWLRANYPFPIRVNVYIPNTKKIRANDGDLCYGRCFVPDDPDDSITIDVAGGYDYDGDFRALQNYTWGTIFMLAHELGHYYQYLNRVSLTPRGIEWQATYYAHRVQEAYYDAEWDEMDEWAEERADES
;
A
#
# COMPACT_ATOMS: atom_id res chain seq x y z
N MET A 1 -6.00 -15.46 12.73
CA MET A 1 -6.75 -14.38 12.05
C MET A 1 -6.90 -14.71 10.58
N ASN A 2 -8.11 -14.58 10.03
CA ASN A 2 -8.33 -14.67 8.59
C ASN A 2 -7.78 -13.38 7.97
N LYS A 3 -6.66 -13.44 7.24
CA LYS A 3 -6.02 -12.23 6.69
C LYS A 3 -6.95 -11.58 5.66
N LEU A 4 -7.14 -10.26 5.78
CA LEU A 4 -8.02 -9.45 4.92
C LEU A 4 -7.69 -9.62 3.44
N TRP A 5 -6.42 -9.41 3.09
CA TRP A 5 -5.85 -9.81 1.81
C TRP A 5 -5.23 -11.20 1.93
N ASN A 6 -6.02 -12.18 1.53
CA ASN A 6 -5.56 -13.56 1.39
C ASN A 6 -5.43 -13.93 -0.09
N LEU A 7 -4.86 -15.10 -0.34
CA LEU A 7 -4.62 -15.66 -1.67
C LEU A 7 -5.64 -16.76 -2.00
N GLN A 8 -6.91 -16.57 -1.60
CA GLN A 8 -7.96 -17.59 -1.73
C GLN A 8 -8.06 -18.19 -3.14
N ASN A 9 -7.94 -17.36 -4.18
CA ASN A 9 -8.13 -17.77 -5.58
C ASN A 9 -6.86 -17.59 -6.43
N TYR A 10 -5.71 -17.31 -5.81
CA TYR A 10 -4.46 -17.09 -6.52
C TYR A 10 -3.93 -18.40 -7.13
N SER A 11 -3.53 -18.35 -8.40
CA SER A 11 -2.73 -19.38 -9.08
C SER A 11 -1.80 -18.72 -10.09
N ALA A 12 -0.51 -19.07 -10.04
CA ALA A 12 0.48 -18.56 -10.99
C ALA A 12 0.20 -19.06 -12.41
N GLU A 13 -0.26 -20.31 -12.54
CA GLU A 13 -0.64 -20.93 -13.81
C GLU A 13 -1.86 -20.24 -14.42
N ALA A 14 -2.87 -19.93 -13.60
CA ALA A 14 -4.06 -19.21 -14.04
C ALA A 14 -3.77 -17.75 -14.47
N LEU A 15 -2.64 -17.19 -14.03
CA LEU A 15 -2.13 -15.89 -14.46
C LEU A 15 -1.05 -16.00 -15.55
N HIS A 16 -0.83 -17.20 -16.11
CA HIS A 16 0.13 -17.47 -17.18
C HIS A 16 1.57 -17.03 -16.86
N ARG A 17 1.98 -17.09 -15.59
CA ARG A 17 3.32 -16.69 -15.17
C ARG A 17 4.32 -17.83 -15.34
N THR A 18 5.49 -17.51 -15.90
CA THR A 18 6.61 -18.44 -16.05
C THR A 18 7.81 -18.05 -15.17
N VAL A 19 7.93 -16.77 -14.83
CA VAL A 19 9.01 -16.22 -14.01
C VAL A 19 8.53 -15.94 -12.60
N ARG A 20 9.28 -16.49 -11.63
CA ARG A 20 9.05 -16.24 -10.20
C ARG A 20 9.81 -15.01 -9.72
N ARG A 21 9.11 -13.87 -9.69
CA ARG A 21 9.54 -12.65 -9.01
C ARG A 21 8.47 -12.29 -7.98
N ASP A 22 8.84 -12.24 -6.72
CA ASP A 22 7.95 -11.90 -5.61
C ASP A 22 8.43 -10.64 -4.86
N GLY A 23 7.61 -10.23 -3.89
CA GLY A 23 7.90 -9.19 -2.91
C GLY A 23 7.34 -7.81 -3.25
N LEU A 24 7.09 -7.03 -2.20
CA LEU A 24 6.75 -5.62 -2.28
C LEU A 24 8.03 -4.78 -2.26
N ARG A 25 8.31 -4.01 -3.32
CA ARG A 25 9.41 -3.05 -3.39
C ARG A 25 8.86 -1.64 -3.32
N VAL A 26 9.56 -0.73 -2.64
CA VAL A 26 9.18 0.69 -2.58
C VAL A 26 10.38 1.56 -2.91
N ARG A 27 10.16 2.56 -3.75
CA ARG A 27 11.10 3.64 -4.04
C ARG A 27 10.39 4.96 -3.79
N ILE A 28 10.96 5.82 -2.96
CA ILE A 28 10.38 7.13 -2.65
C ILE A 28 11.32 8.21 -3.17
N HIS A 29 10.77 9.22 -3.84
CA HIS A 29 11.55 10.32 -4.37
C HIS A 29 12.26 11.07 -3.23
N PRO A 30 13.55 11.44 -3.38
CA PRO A 30 14.34 11.99 -2.27
C PRO A 30 13.78 13.27 -1.64
N GLN A 31 13.04 14.07 -2.43
CA GLN A 31 12.42 15.33 -2.00
C GLN A 31 11.02 15.18 -1.37
N VAL A 32 10.50 13.96 -1.23
CA VAL A 32 9.28 13.71 -0.44
C VAL A 32 9.58 14.01 1.02
N HIS A 33 8.62 14.61 1.73
CA HIS A 33 8.79 15.04 3.11
C HIS A 33 9.36 13.91 4.01
N PRO A 34 10.41 14.13 4.82
CA PRO A 34 11.08 13.06 5.59
C PRO A 34 10.17 12.27 6.52
N PHE A 35 9.23 12.94 7.21
CA PHE A 35 8.21 12.29 8.04
C PHE A 35 7.38 11.29 7.23
N LEU A 36 6.78 11.73 6.12
CA LEU A 36 6.02 10.87 5.20
C LEU A 36 6.86 9.69 4.70
N ARG A 37 8.13 9.93 4.32
CA ARG A 37 9.04 8.86 3.89
C ARG A 37 9.22 7.78 4.96
N ARG A 38 9.43 8.20 6.22
CA ARG A 38 9.59 7.30 7.37
C ARG A 38 8.33 6.46 7.55
N GLU A 39 7.16 7.11 7.65
CA GLU A 39 5.88 6.43 7.88
C GLU A 39 5.55 5.42 6.78
N VAL A 40 5.76 5.79 5.51
CA VAL A 40 5.59 4.84 4.40
C VAL A 40 6.55 3.65 4.51
N HIS A 41 7.82 3.89 4.87
CA HIS A 41 8.76 2.78 5.03
C HIS A 41 8.38 1.84 6.17
N THR A 42 7.90 2.37 7.30
CA THR A 42 7.38 1.58 8.42
C THR A 42 6.17 0.76 7.98
N PHE A 43 5.17 1.42 7.37
CA PHE A 43 3.98 0.75 6.85
C PHE A 43 4.31 -0.36 5.84
N VAL A 44 5.21 -0.10 4.88
CA VAL A 44 5.66 -1.11 3.90
C VAL A 44 6.40 -2.27 4.57
N ARG A 45 7.18 -2.02 5.64
CA ARG A 45 7.82 -3.09 6.41
C ARG A 45 6.76 -3.96 7.08
N TRP A 46 5.79 -3.34 7.75
CA TRP A 46 4.68 -4.05 8.39
C TRP A 46 3.86 -4.86 7.37
N LEU A 47 3.56 -4.29 6.20
CA LEU A 47 2.87 -4.99 5.12
C LEU A 47 3.61 -6.26 4.67
N ARG A 48 4.93 -6.20 4.52
CA ARG A 48 5.76 -7.36 4.12
C ARG A 48 5.74 -8.48 5.16
N ALA A 49 5.64 -8.14 6.44
CA ALA A 49 5.54 -9.13 7.51
C ALA A 49 4.14 -9.76 7.56
N ASN A 50 3.10 -8.98 7.23
CA ASN A 50 1.72 -9.38 7.45
C ASN A 50 1.00 -9.95 6.22
N TYR A 51 1.43 -9.64 4.99
CA TYR A 51 0.75 -10.06 3.78
C TYR A 51 1.67 -10.71 2.75
N PRO A 52 1.16 -11.70 1.99
CA PRO A 52 1.94 -12.34 0.96
C PRO A 52 1.98 -11.49 -0.32
N PHE A 53 3.16 -11.41 -0.95
CA PHE A 53 3.36 -10.73 -2.24
C PHE A 53 3.89 -11.73 -3.28
N PRO A 54 3.06 -12.68 -3.75
CA PRO A 54 3.52 -13.76 -4.63
C PRO A 54 3.94 -13.29 -6.02
N ILE A 55 3.48 -12.10 -6.44
CA ILE A 55 3.94 -11.41 -7.63
C ILE A 55 4.64 -10.12 -7.18
N ARG A 56 5.78 -9.81 -7.79
CA ARG A 56 6.49 -8.58 -7.49
C ARG A 56 5.65 -7.37 -7.83
N VAL A 57 5.50 -6.50 -6.84
CA VAL A 57 4.91 -5.18 -6.99
C VAL A 57 5.96 -4.12 -6.67
N ASN A 58 6.14 -3.17 -7.59
CA ASN A 58 7.05 -2.04 -7.45
C ASN A 58 6.22 -0.78 -7.16
N VAL A 59 6.31 -0.28 -5.94
CA VAL A 59 5.70 0.98 -5.53
C VAL A 59 6.68 2.12 -5.78
N TYR A 60 6.22 3.19 -6.41
CA TYR A 60 6.95 4.44 -6.53
C TYR A 60 6.14 5.61 -5.97
N ILE A 61 6.79 6.45 -5.15
CA ILE A 61 6.19 7.65 -4.57
C ILE A 61 6.93 8.88 -5.09
N PRO A 62 6.46 9.53 -6.16
CA PRO A 62 7.02 10.77 -6.66
C PRO A 62 6.72 11.98 -5.75
N ASN A 63 7.58 13.01 -5.81
CA ASN A 63 7.33 14.30 -5.17
C ASN A 63 6.42 15.18 -6.05
N THR A 64 5.17 14.75 -6.24
CA THR A 64 4.13 15.50 -6.98
C THR A 64 2.81 15.42 -6.24
N LYS A 65 1.99 16.49 -6.35
CA LYS A 65 0.66 16.55 -5.72
C LYS A 65 -0.32 15.53 -6.33
N LYS A 66 -0.16 15.24 -7.64
CA LYS A 66 -0.96 14.25 -8.39
C LYS A 66 -0.11 13.56 -9.45
N ILE A 67 -0.51 12.35 -9.81
CA ILE A 67 0.09 11.53 -10.87
C ILE A 67 -0.79 11.64 -12.12
N ARG A 68 -0.16 11.59 -13.30
CA ARG A 68 -0.89 11.52 -14.57
C ARG A 68 -1.21 10.06 -14.87
N ALA A 69 -2.49 9.73 -14.97
CA ALA A 69 -2.99 8.43 -15.41
C ALA A 69 -2.83 8.25 -16.93
N ASN A 70 -3.07 7.03 -17.42
CA ASN A 70 -2.84 6.68 -18.83
C ASN A 70 -3.82 7.38 -19.79
N ASP A 71 -5.01 7.74 -19.31
CA ASP A 71 -6.02 8.53 -20.02
C ASP A 71 -5.72 10.05 -20.01
N GLY A 72 -4.67 10.47 -19.29
CA GLY A 72 -4.25 11.86 -19.17
C GLY A 72 -4.79 12.57 -17.93
N ASP A 73 -5.70 11.95 -17.17
CA ASP A 73 -6.29 12.54 -15.97
C ASP A 73 -5.32 12.54 -14.78
N LEU A 74 -5.61 13.40 -13.80
CA LEU A 74 -4.79 13.53 -12.60
C LEU A 74 -5.40 12.76 -11.42
N CYS A 75 -4.68 11.75 -10.93
CA CYS A 75 -5.07 10.92 -9.80
C CYS A 75 -4.07 11.01 -8.63
N TYR A 76 -4.44 10.45 -7.47
CA TYR A 76 -3.56 10.37 -6.29
C TYR A 76 -2.84 9.02 -6.17
N GLY A 77 -3.39 7.97 -6.77
CA GLY A 77 -2.85 6.63 -6.82
C GLY A 77 -3.18 5.97 -8.15
N ARG A 78 -2.37 4.99 -8.54
CA ARG A 78 -2.70 4.06 -9.62
C ARG A 78 -2.00 2.73 -9.44
N CYS A 79 -2.69 1.65 -9.77
CA CYS A 79 -2.17 0.30 -9.92
C CYS A 79 -2.16 -0.08 -11.40
N PHE A 80 -1.00 -0.42 -11.93
CA PHE A 80 -0.82 -0.85 -13.31
C PHE A 80 -0.37 -2.31 -13.33
N VAL A 81 -1.22 -3.15 -13.92
CA VAL A 81 -0.95 -4.55 -14.23
C VAL A 81 -0.51 -4.62 -15.69
N PRO A 82 0.69 -5.14 -15.99
CA PRO A 82 1.18 -5.24 -17.37
C PRO A 82 0.46 -6.33 -18.16
N ASP A 83 0.46 -6.20 -19.50
CA ASP A 83 -0.05 -7.22 -20.41
C ASP A 83 0.83 -8.48 -20.43
N ASP A 84 2.15 -8.30 -20.30
CA ASP A 84 3.09 -9.43 -20.13
C ASP A 84 2.97 -9.97 -18.69
N PRO A 85 2.54 -11.23 -18.51
CA PRO A 85 2.36 -11.81 -17.20
C PRO A 85 3.66 -11.96 -16.41
N ASP A 86 4.85 -11.92 -17.02
CA ASP A 86 6.13 -12.05 -16.33
C ASP A 86 6.76 -10.71 -15.90
N ASP A 87 6.17 -9.61 -16.36
CA ASP A 87 6.50 -8.28 -15.87
C ASP A 87 6.00 -8.04 -14.44
N SER A 88 6.54 -6.98 -13.84
CA SER A 88 6.20 -6.58 -12.47
C SER A 88 5.04 -5.61 -12.47
N ILE A 89 4.11 -5.79 -11.53
CA ILE A 89 3.03 -4.83 -11.29
C ILE A 89 3.65 -3.56 -10.71
N THR A 90 3.16 -2.39 -11.14
CA THR A 90 3.63 -1.10 -10.62
C THR A 90 2.51 -0.34 -9.96
N ILE A 91 2.81 0.27 -8.82
CA ILE A 91 1.89 1.18 -8.13
C ILE A 91 2.59 2.52 -8.00
N ASP A 92 1.90 3.60 -8.36
CA ASP A 92 2.36 4.95 -8.09
C ASP A 92 1.40 5.62 -7.09
N VAL A 93 1.94 6.30 -6.08
CA VAL A 93 1.15 7.10 -5.12
C VAL A 93 1.77 8.48 -4.96
N ALA A 94 0.97 9.53 -5.10
CA ALA A 94 1.43 10.91 -4.99
C ALA A 94 1.97 11.19 -3.58
N GLY A 95 3.19 11.72 -3.48
CA GLY A 95 3.83 12.08 -2.20
C GLY A 95 4.22 13.55 -2.08
N GLY A 96 3.81 14.40 -3.02
CA GLY A 96 4.07 15.83 -2.98
C GLY A 96 3.19 16.54 -1.96
N TYR A 97 3.68 16.66 -0.73
CA TYR A 97 3.05 17.44 0.34
C TYR A 97 3.26 18.94 0.14
N ASP A 98 2.29 19.74 0.61
CA ASP A 98 2.39 21.19 0.63
C ASP A 98 3.07 21.65 1.92
N TYR A 99 4.27 22.23 1.81
CA TYR A 99 5.11 22.57 2.97
C TYR A 99 4.59 23.75 3.80
N ASP A 100 3.53 24.42 3.36
CA ASP A 100 2.91 25.54 4.07
C ASP A 100 1.93 25.09 5.18
N GLY A 101 1.69 23.78 5.33
CA GLY A 101 0.82 23.23 6.38
C GLY A 101 1.50 23.04 7.74
N ASP A 102 0.70 22.95 8.79
CA ASP A 102 1.17 22.58 10.13
C ASP A 102 1.45 21.06 10.23
N PHE A 103 1.96 20.63 11.38
CA PHE A 103 2.25 19.22 11.62
C PHE A 103 0.99 18.33 11.53
N ARG A 104 -0.19 18.85 11.90
CA ARG A 104 -1.45 18.11 11.81
C ARG A 104 -1.84 17.88 10.35
N ALA A 105 -1.66 18.87 9.49
CA ALA A 105 -1.87 18.74 8.06
C ALA A 105 -0.90 17.71 7.44
N LEU A 106 0.36 17.69 7.87
CA LEU A 106 1.34 16.69 7.44
C LEU A 106 0.96 15.27 7.89
N GLN A 107 0.50 15.10 9.13
CA GLN A 107 0.02 13.81 9.64
C GLN A 107 -1.19 13.32 8.83
N ASN A 108 -2.18 14.19 8.60
CA ASN A 108 -3.36 13.85 7.81
C ASN A 108 -3.00 13.46 6.37
N TYR A 109 -2.10 14.21 5.72
CA TYR A 109 -1.64 13.88 4.37
C TYR A 109 -0.88 12.54 4.35
N THR A 110 -0.09 12.28 5.39
CA THR A 110 0.64 11.02 5.54
C THR A 110 -0.30 9.84 5.67
N TRP A 111 -1.35 9.96 6.49
CA TRP A 111 -2.39 8.95 6.63
C TRP A 111 -3.18 8.73 5.34
N GLY A 112 -3.48 9.82 4.61
CA GLY A 112 -4.08 9.72 3.27
C GLY A 112 -3.19 9.02 2.25
N THR A 113 -1.87 9.22 2.32
CA THR A 113 -0.90 8.53 1.45
C THR A 113 -0.82 7.03 1.76
N ILE A 114 -0.82 6.66 3.05
CA ILE A 114 -0.87 5.27 3.52
C ILE A 114 -2.16 4.59 3.06
N PHE A 115 -3.30 5.26 3.24
CA PHE A 115 -4.60 4.79 2.76
C PHE A 115 -4.58 4.55 1.24
N MET A 116 -4.08 5.51 0.47
CA MET A 116 -4.01 5.39 -0.99
C MET A 116 -3.12 4.23 -1.42
N LEU A 117 -1.96 4.04 -0.78
CA LEU A 117 -1.13 2.87 -1.04
C LEU A 117 -1.87 1.56 -0.73
N ALA A 118 -2.61 1.50 0.37
CA ALA A 118 -3.41 0.33 0.70
C ALA A 118 -4.54 0.10 -0.32
N HIS A 119 -5.20 1.16 -0.80
CA HIS A 119 -6.22 1.08 -1.86
C HIS A 119 -5.67 0.46 -3.14
N GLU A 120 -4.54 0.96 -3.64
CA GLU A 120 -3.91 0.43 -4.85
C GLU A 120 -3.40 -1.01 -4.68
N LEU A 121 -2.94 -1.35 -3.47
CA LEU A 121 -2.64 -2.74 -3.12
C LEU A 121 -3.89 -3.62 -3.10
N GLY A 122 -5.05 -3.06 -2.75
CA GLY A 122 -6.35 -3.72 -2.91
C GLY A 122 -6.59 -4.16 -4.35
N HIS A 123 -6.33 -3.29 -5.33
CA HIS A 123 -6.39 -3.67 -6.75
C HIS A 123 -5.40 -4.76 -7.13
N TYR A 124 -4.19 -4.72 -6.58
CA TYR A 124 -3.23 -5.82 -6.74
C TYR A 124 -3.80 -7.15 -6.24
N TYR A 125 -4.41 -7.20 -5.04
CA TYR A 125 -5.01 -8.44 -4.53
C TYR A 125 -6.27 -8.87 -5.26
N GLN A 126 -7.05 -7.93 -5.81
CA GLN A 126 -8.18 -8.25 -6.70
C GLN A 126 -7.70 -8.93 -7.97
N TYR A 127 -6.62 -8.42 -8.57
CA TYR A 127 -5.98 -9.06 -9.72
C TYR A 127 -5.49 -10.47 -9.37
N LEU A 128 -4.75 -10.63 -8.27
CA LEU A 128 -4.24 -11.94 -7.84
C LEU A 128 -5.35 -12.97 -7.66
N ASN A 129 -6.46 -12.56 -7.06
CA ASN A 129 -7.59 -13.43 -6.78
C ASN A 129 -8.62 -13.50 -7.93
N ARG A 130 -8.31 -12.86 -9.07
CA ARG A 130 -9.18 -12.82 -10.26
C ARG A 130 -10.62 -12.42 -9.91
N VAL A 131 -10.74 -11.43 -9.03
CA VAL A 131 -12.03 -10.95 -8.53
C VAL A 131 -12.86 -10.44 -9.70
N SER A 132 -14.10 -10.92 -9.81
CA SER A 132 -15.06 -10.51 -10.83
C SER A 132 -16.18 -9.70 -10.19
N LEU A 133 -16.03 -8.37 -10.18
CA LEU A 133 -17.02 -7.41 -9.68
C LEU A 133 -17.32 -6.34 -10.73
N THR A 134 -18.37 -5.56 -10.51
CA THR A 134 -18.59 -4.33 -11.31
C THR A 134 -17.48 -3.32 -11.04
N PRO A 135 -17.23 -2.35 -11.94
CA PRO A 135 -16.22 -1.31 -11.70
C PRO A 135 -16.40 -0.59 -10.36
N ARG A 136 -17.65 -0.26 -10.00
CA ARG A 136 -17.97 0.31 -8.69
C ARG A 136 -17.67 -0.65 -7.54
N GLY A 137 -17.92 -1.94 -7.71
CA GLY A 137 -17.64 -2.96 -6.70
C GLY A 137 -16.13 -3.17 -6.47
N ILE A 138 -15.34 -3.10 -7.53
CA ILE A 138 -13.87 -3.11 -7.48
C ILE A 138 -13.35 -1.95 -6.62
N GLU A 139 -13.77 -0.72 -6.91
CA GLU A 139 -13.38 0.47 -6.12
C GLU A 139 -13.86 0.41 -4.67
N TRP A 140 -15.11 -0.02 -4.46
CA TRP A 140 -15.68 -0.11 -3.13
C TRP A 140 -14.93 -1.14 -2.27
N GLN A 141 -14.62 -2.30 -2.84
CA GLN A 141 -13.88 -3.33 -2.12
C GLN A 141 -12.44 -2.89 -1.82
N ALA A 142 -11.75 -2.23 -2.76
CA ALA A 142 -10.40 -1.70 -2.53
C ALA A 142 -10.41 -0.66 -1.39
N THR A 143 -11.36 0.28 -1.42
CA THR A 143 -11.59 1.28 -0.37
C THR A 143 -11.86 0.63 0.98
N TYR A 144 -12.77 -0.36 1.02
CA TYR A 144 -13.13 -1.07 2.24
C TYR A 144 -11.90 -1.73 2.87
N TYR A 145 -11.13 -2.49 2.08
CA TYR A 145 -9.93 -3.14 2.61
C TYR A 145 -8.84 -2.15 2.98
N ALA A 146 -8.69 -1.03 2.27
CA ALA A 146 -7.73 0.01 2.62
C ALA A 146 -7.96 0.53 4.05
N HIS A 147 -9.22 0.83 4.41
CA HIS A 147 -9.56 1.20 5.79
C HIS A 147 -9.21 0.10 6.79
N ARG A 148 -9.58 -1.15 6.50
CA ARG A 148 -9.34 -2.28 7.42
C ARG A 148 -7.85 -2.58 7.62
N VAL A 149 -7.04 -2.44 6.58
CA VAL A 149 -5.59 -2.62 6.64
C VAL A 149 -4.94 -1.48 7.42
N GLN A 150 -5.43 -0.26 7.22
CA GLN A 150 -4.96 0.91 7.94
C GLN A 150 -5.31 0.86 9.43
N GLU A 151 -6.51 0.40 9.78
CA GLU A 151 -6.91 0.08 11.17
C GLU A 151 -5.97 -0.97 11.78
N ALA A 152 -5.77 -2.10 11.09
CA ALA A 152 -4.90 -3.16 11.59
C ALA A 152 -3.43 -2.74 11.75
N TYR A 153 -2.94 -1.85 10.89
CA TYR A 153 -1.60 -1.26 11.04
C TYR A 153 -1.53 -0.33 12.25
N TYR A 154 -2.54 0.51 12.43
CA TYR A 154 -2.62 1.40 13.58
C TYR A 154 -2.61 0.58 14.87
N ASP A 155 -3.51 -0.39 15.02
CA ASP A 155 -3.62 -1.21 16.22
C ASP A 155 -2.30 -1.92 16.56
N ALA A 156 -1.59 -2.46 15.54
CA ALA A 156 -0.29 -3.12 15.76
C ALA A 156 0.81 -2.16 16.28
N GLU A 157 0.83 -0.91 15.82
CA GLU A 157 1.80 0.08 16.32
C GLU A 157 1.48 0.48 17.78
N TRP A 158 0.20 0.49 18.17
CA TRP A 158 -0.20 0.78 19.56
C TRP A 158 0.09 -0.38 20.51
N ASP A 159 -0.16 -1.62 20.08
CA ASP A 159 0.18 -2.81 20.87
C ASP A 159 1.70 -2.84 21.16
N GLU A 160 2.56 -2.57 20.16
CA GLU A 160 4.01 -2.48 20.37
C GLU A 160 4.39 -1.35 21.34
N MET A 161 3.69 -0.21 21.32
CA MET A 161 3.95 0.90 22.25
C MET A 161 3.54 0.58 23.69
N ASP A 162 2.42 -0.11 23.88
CA ASP A 162 1.92 -0.51 25.19
C ASP A 162 2.84 -1.59 25.82
N GLU A 163 3.26 -2.58 25.04
CA GLU A 163 4.24 -3.60 25.50
C GLU A 163 5.57 -2.95 25.95
N TRP A 164 6.09 -1.98 25.19
CA TRP A 164 7.29 -1.23 25.58
C TRP A 164 7.10 -0.38 26.84
N ALA A 165 5.90 0.15 27.06
CA ALA A 165 5.59 0.94 28.26
C ALA A 165 5.47 0.05 29.51
N GLU A 166 4.92 -1.16 29.36
CA GLU A 166 4.84 -2.16 30.43
C GLU A 166 6.22 -2.70 30.82
N GLU A 167 7.08 -3.06 29.86
CA GLU A 167 8.46 -3.50 30.15
C GLU A 167 9.26 -2.43 30.92
N ARG A 168 9.07 -1.15 30.61
CA ARG A 168 9.72 -0.03 31.30
C ARG A 168 9.18 0.22 32.71
N ALA A 169 7.95 -0.18 33.00
CA ALA A 169 7.33 -0.02 34.32
C ALA A 169 7.79 -1.12 35.29
N ASP A 170 8.05 -2.33 34.81
CA ASP A 170 8.56 -3.45 35.60
C ASP A 170 10.07 -3.34 35.92
N GLU A 171 10.79 -2.44 35.23
CA GLU A 171 12.21 -2.13 35.50
C GLU A 171 12.42 -1.01 36.55
N SER A 172 11.35 -0.41 37.09
CA SER A 172 11.40 0.69 38.08
C SER A 172 10.96 0.31 39.49
#